data_AF-A0A165BTS9-F1
#
_entry.id   AF-A0A165BTS9-F1
#
_cell.length_a   1.000
_cell.length_b   1.000
_cell.length_c   1.000
_cell.angle_alpha   90.00
_cell.angle_beta   90.00
_cell.angle_gamma   90.00
#
_symmetry.space_group_name_H-M   'P 1'
#
loop_
_entity.id
_entity.type
_entity.pdbx_description
1 polymer ?
#
loop_
_entity_poly.entity_id
_entity_poly.type
_entity_poly.pdbx_seq_one_letter_code
_entity_poly.pdbx_strand_id
1 'polypeptide(L)'
;MTSITSAHVSARSLEVLRNANLGHAPEFLDFREKHWGKAGAATVPVPQELVELGVHNPLVFIQHTDGFDDDLGDSPILVRAEYRRLWRYIYGDFFDEAAEPDKRACTATIVLGHPGIGKSLSLFYLMVVAAEARLPFVFYRTGFSNAYVCLDAGDFSIPAERLYYLQHTARTLVLLDSSADLELREYTWRRSRNTHAVLASSPANQRHGALAKYRKANYYTMDVVPLHEFRAMMCVHRFVCAEWVLVDE
;
A
#
# COMPACT_ATOMS: atom_id res chain seq x y z
N MET A 1 -14.63 17.39 25.85
CA MET A 1 -13.66 16.79 24.93
C MET A 1 -13.58 15.30 25.23
N THR A 2 -14.07 14.44 24.34
CA THR A 2 -13.94 12.99 24.48
C THR A 2 -12.48 12.61 24.26
N SER A 3 -11.91 11.84 25.20
CA SER A 3 -10.57 11.28 25.04
C SER A 3 -10.59 10.27 23.90
N ILE A 4 -10.05 10.61 22.73
CA ILE A 4 -9.87 9.65 21.64
C ILE A 4 -8.87 8.60 22.11
N THR A 5 -9.32 7.35 22.22
CA THR A 5 -8.52 6.16 22.48
C THR A 5 -8.33 5.37 21.19
N SER A 6 -7.18 4.72 21.01
CA SER A 6 -6.87 3.87 19.85
C SER A 6 -6.43 2.50 20.33
N ALA A 7 -6.92 1.46 19.66
CA ALA A 7 -6.43 0.10 19.78
C ALA A 7 -5.16 -0.13 18.92
N HIS A 8 -4.92 0.70 17.90
CA HIS A 8 -3.80 0.55 16.97
C HIS A 8 -2.49 1.15 17.45
N VAL A 9 -2.53 2.24 18.25
CA VAL A 9 -1.32 2.91 18.76
C VAL A 9 -1.43 3.30 20.22
N SER A 10 -0.27 3.49 20.86
CA SER A 10 -0.21 3.97 22.26
C SER A 10 -0.78 5.38 22.44
N ALA A 11 -1.20 5.72 23.66
CA ALA A 11 -1.66 7.07 24.00
C ALA A 11 -0.63 8.16 23.67
N ARG A 12 0.67 7.90 23.91
CA ARG A 12 1.76 8.81 23.55
C ARG A 12 1.86 9.02 22.03
N SER A 13 1.63 7.98 21.25
CA SER A 13 1.63 8.08 19.78
C SER A 13 0.43 8.87 19.28
N LEU A 14 -0.74 8.78 19.93
CA LEU A 14 -1.89 9.64 19.62
C LEU A 14 -1.59 11.12 19.84
N GLU A 15 -0.84 11.48 20.89
CA GLU A 15 -0.41 12.87 21.10
C GLU A 15 0.49 13.37 19.97
N VAL A 16 1.41 12.51 19.49
CA VAL A 16 2.27 12.85 18.35
C VAL A 16 1.47 13.07 17.08
N LEU A 17 0.47 12.21 16.83
CA LEU A 17 -0.45 12.34 15.69
C LEU A 17 -1.26 13.64 15.80
N ARG A 18 -1.80 13.98 16.98
CA ARG A 18 -2.54 15.22 17.22
C ARG A 18 -1.74 16.48 16.95
N ASN A 19 -0.45 16.47 17.30
CA ASN A 19 0.45 17.60 17.13
C ASN A 19 1.03 17.73 15.69
N ALA A 20 0.60 16.89 14.75
CA ALA A 20 1.14 16.86 13.38
C ALA A 20 0.37 17.75 12.37
N ASN A 21 -0.46 18.71 12.83
CA ASN A 21 -1.31 19.56 11.98
C ASN A 21 -2.30 18.73 11.12
N LEU A 22 -3.31 18.23 11.82
CA LEU A 22 -4.35 17.34 11.32
C LEU A 22 -5.30 18.02 10.33
N GLY A 23 -5.11 17.78 9.03
CA GLY A 23 -6.26 17.76 8.11
C GLY A 23 -7.21 16.65 8.57
N HIS A 24 -8.52 16.91 8.57
CA HIS A 24 -9.51 15.90 8.99
C HIS A 24 -9.35 14.58 8.23
N ALA A 25 -9.47 13.47 8.96
CA ALA A 25 -9.43 12.13 8.41
C ALA A 25 -10.66 11.86 7.54
N PRO A 26 -10.54 11.19 6.39
CA PRO A 26 -11.64 10.43 5.84
C PRO A 26 -12.00 9.34 6.86
N GLU A 27 -13.29 9.14 7.12
CA GLU A 27 -13.74 7.93 7.81
C GLU A 27 -13.37 6.74 6.89
N PHE A 28 -12.94 5.59 7.43
CA PHE A 28 -12.57 4.40 6.63
C PHE A 28 -13.56 4.01 5.52
N LEU A 29 -14.85 4.36 5.71
CA LEU A 29 -15.91 4.20 4.72
C LEU A 29 -15.67 5.03 3.45
N ASP A 30 -15.08 6.21 3.58
CA ASP A 30 -14.71 7.11 2.50
C ASP A 30 -13.44 6.64 1.77
N PHE A 31 -12.46 6.02 2.45
CA PHE A 31 -11.24 5.55 1.78
C PHE A 31 -11.52 4.52 0.66
N ARG A 32 -12.46 3.60 0.91
CA ARG A 32 -12.87 2.61 -0.10
C ARG A 32 -13.54 3.28 -1.29
N GLU A 33 -14.53 4.12 -1.05
CA GLU A 33 -15.30 4.79 -2.09
C GLU A 33 -14.41 5.79 -2.86
N LYS A 34 -13.52 6.47 -2.17
CA LYS A 34 -12.50 7.35 -2.75
C LYS A 34 -11.60 6.62 -3.73
N HIS A 35 -11.03 5.47 -3.38
CA HIS A 35 -9.98 4.84 -4.21
C HIS A 35 -10.51 3.81 -5.21
N TRP A 36 -11.60 3.11 -4.90
CA TRP A 36 -12.26 2.19 -5.86
C TRP A 36 -13.36 2.85 -6.69
N GLY A 37 -13.84 4.03 -6.29
CA GLY A 37 -15.08 4.61 -6.79
C GLY A 37 -16.32 3.94 -6.20
N LYS A 38 -17.47 4.18 -6.82
CA LYS A 38 -18.75 3.56 -6.45
C LYS A 38 -18.67 2.02 -6.53
N ALA A 39 -19.52 1.32 -5.77
CA ALA A 39 -19.57 -0.13 -5.79
C ALA A 39 -19.72 -0.68 -7.23
N GLY A 40 -18.79 -1.54 -7.64
CA GLY A 40 -18.73 -2.09 -9.00
C GLY A 40 -17.93 -1.25 -10.01
N ALA A 41 -17.65 0.03 -9.76
CA ALA A 41 -16.90 0.91 -10.68
C ALA A 41 -15.43 0.48 -10.84
N ALA A 42 -14.84 -0.13 -9.81
CA ALA A 42 -13.52 -0.72 -9.92
C ALA A 42 -13.47 -1.90 -10.90
N THR A 43 -14.59 -2.59 -11.15
CA THR A 43 -14.62 -3.78 -12.01
C THR A 43 -15.19 -3.44 -13.38
N VAL A 44 -14.34 -3.49 -14.41
CA VAL A 44 -14.72 -3.16 -15.78
C VAL A 44 -14.89 -4.46 -16.58
N PRO A 45 -16.01 -4.64 -17.30
CA PRO A 45 -16.17 -5.73 -18.25
C PRO A 45 -15.02 -5.74 -19.25
N VAL A 46 -14.57 -6.92 -19.66
CA VAL A 46 -13.49 -7.02 -20.62
C VAL A 46 -14.01 -6.58 -22.00
N PRO A 47 -13.38 -5.59 -22.66
CA PRO A 47 -13.67 -5.25 -24.06
C PRO A 47 -13.59 -6.47 -24.97
N GLN A 48 -14.46 -6.55 -25.97
CA GLN A 48 -14.54 -7.70 -26.88
C GLN A 48 -13.19 -7.99 -27.56
N GLU A 49 -12.43 -6.94 -27.89
CA GLU A 49 -11.10 -7.05 -28.49
C GLU A 49 -10.09 -7.73 -27.55
N LEU A 50 -10.24 -7.56 -26.24
CA LEU A 50 -9.41 -8.24 -25.24
C LEU A 50 -9.88 -9.67 -24.99
N VAL A 51 -11.19 -9.94 -25.11
CA VAL A 51 -11.75 -11.30 -25.06
C VAL A 51 -11.20 -12.16 -26.21
N GLU A 52 -11.16 -11.61 -27.43
CA GLU A 52 -10.56 -12.26 -28.60
C GLU A 52 -9.06 -12.57 -28.42
N LEU A 53 -8.39 -11.81 -27.54
CA LEU A 53 -6.99 -11.97 -27.19
C LEU A 53 -6.77 -12.84 -25.93
N GLY A 54 -7.82 -13.50 -25.44
CA GLY A 54 -7.77 -14.48 -24.35
C GLY A 54 -7.89 -13.88 -22.94
N VAL A 55 -8.32 -12.62 -22.80
CA VAL A 55 -8.65 -12.02 -21.50
C VAL A 55 -10.11 -12.38 -21.16
N HIS A 56 -10.33 -13.20 -20.14
CA HIS A 56 -11.68 -13.63 -19.77
C HIS A 56 -12.13 -13.16 -18.38
N ASN A 57 -11.20 -12.68 -17.56
CA ASN A 57 -11.51 -12.19 -16.23
C ASN A 57 -11.80 -10.69 -16.27
N PRO A 58 -12.82 -10.21 -15.54
CA PRO A 58 -13.06 -8.78 -15.37
C PRO A 58 -11.80 -8.04 -14.94
N LEU A 59 -11.57 -6.88 -15.55
CA LEU A 59 -10.46 -6.02 -15.19
C LEU A 59 -10.83 -5.25 -13.94
N VAL A 60 -9.88 -5.08 -13.02
CA VAL A 60 -10.10 -4.35 -11.78
C VAL A 60 -9.15 -3.17 -11.73
N PHE A 61 -9.63 -1.98 -11.38
CA PHE A 61 -8.86 -0.74 -11.34
C PHE A 61 -8.99 -0.05 -10.00
N ILE A 62 -7.88 0.51 -9.51
CA ILE A 62 -7.92 1.59 -8.52
C ILE A 62 -8.17 2.86 -9.31
N GLN A 63 -9.32 3.49 -9.10
CA GLN A 63 -9.82 4.57 -9.95
C GLN A 63 -9.16 5.91 -9.63
N HIS A 64 -8.89 6.17 -8.35
CA HIS A 64 -8.32 7.43 -7.88
C HIS A 64 -7.06 7.16 -7.07
N THR A 65 -5.95 7.76 -7.49
CA THR A 65 -4.65 7.73 -6.78
C THR A 65 -4.16 9.11 -6.39
N ASP A 66 -4.96 10.10 -6.70
CA ASP A 66 -4.85 11.50 -6.36
C ASP A 66 -4.62 11.63 -4.84
N GLY A 67 -3.44 12.13 -4.48
CA GLY A 67 -2.96 12.27 -3.11
C GLY A 67 -2.01 11.18 -2.60
N PHE A 68 -1.73 10.12 -3.36
CA PHE A 68 -0.68 9.14 -3.02
C PHE A 68 0.67 9.46 -3.67
N ASP A 69 0.64 9.92 -4.91
CA ASP A 69 1.82 10.26 -5.71
C ASP A 69 1.40 11.25 -6.80
N ASP A 70 1.91 12.48 -6.73
CA ASP A 70 1.63 13.51 -7.72
C ASP A 70 2.15 13.09 -9.13
N ASP A 71 3.11 12.17 -9.21
CA ASP A 71 3.65 11.66 -10.47
C ASP A 71 2.69 10.71 -11.21
N LEU A 72 1.70 10.12 -10.52
CA LEU A 72 0.73 9.20 -11.13
C LEU A 72 -0.43 9.92 -11.82
N GLY A 73 -0.71 11.16 -11.41
CA GLY A 73 -1.90 11.90 -11.83
C GLY A 73 -3.20 11.13 -11.56
N ASP A 74 -4.23 11.43 -12.35
CA ASP A 74 -5.58 10.86 -12.21
C ASP A 74 -5.76 9.55 -13.02
N SER A 75 -4.65 8.85 -13.31
CA SER A 75 -4.70 7.64 -14.15
C SER A 75 -5.09 6.40 -13.34
N PRO A 76 -6.13 5.64 -13.74
CA PRO A 76 -6.53 4.44 -13.02
C PRO A 76 -5.46 3.34 -13.11
N ILE A 77 -5.22 2.65 -12.00
CA ILE A 77 -4.22 1.58 -11.91
C ILE A 77 -4.88 0.23 -12.10
N LEU A 78 -4.47 -0.52 -13.12
CA LEU A 78 -4.89 -1.92 -13.28
C LEU A 78 -4.37 -2.78 -12.11
N VAL A 79 -5.29 -3.46 -11.43
CA VAL A 79 -4.99 -4.46 -10.40
C VAL A 79 -4.61 -5.79 -11.05
N ARG A 80 -3.30 -5.96 -11.20
CA ARG A 80 -2.71 -7.20 -11.68
C ARG A 80 -3.06 -8.39 -10.79
N ALA A 81 -3.13 -9.58 -11.37
CA ALA A 81 -3.24 -10.83 -10.61
C ALA A 81 -2.07 -10.98 -9.63
N GLU A 82 -0.90 -10.45 -10.00
CA GLU A 82 0.30 -10.47 -9.16
C GLU A 82 0.14 -9.67 -7.87
N TYR A 83 -0.59 -8.55 -7.89
CA TYR A 83 -0.85 -7.76 -6.69
C TYR A 83 -1.76 -8.53 -5.72
N ARG A 84 -2.76 -9.22 -6.27
CA ARG A 84 -3.66 -10.10 -5.51
C ARG A 84 -2.91 -11.29 -4.90
N ARG A 85 -1.96 -11.89 -5.62
CA ARG A 85 -1.10 -12.97 -5.10
C ARG A 85 -0.20 -12.46 -3.97
N LEU A 86 0.44 -11.31 -4.15
CA LEU A 86 1.25 -10.67 -3.11
C LEU A 86 0.40 -10.39 -1.85
N TRP A 87 -0.82 -9.88 -2.00
CA TRP A 87 -1.72 -9.71 -0.86
C TRP A 87 -2.03 -11.02 -0.15
N ARG A 88 -2.36 -12.10 -0.87
CA ARG A 88 -2.59 -13.41 -0.23
C ARG A 88 -1.36 -13.93 0.49
N TYR A 89 -0.18 -13.73 -0.10
CA TYR A 89 1.10 -14.10 0.48
C TYR A 89 1.34 -13.36 1.81
N ILE A 90 1.13 -12.04 1.83
CA ILE A 90 1.29 -11.24 3.05
C ILE A 90 0.17 -11.52 4.05
N TYR A 91 -1.09 -11.62 3.60
CA TYR A 91 -2.26 -11.74 4.46
C TYR A 91 -2.27 -13.05 5.24
N GLY A 92 -1.91 -14.17 4.60
CA GLY A 92 -1.75 -15.46 5.29
C GLY A 92 -0.72 -15.35 6.41
N ASP A 93 0.50 -14.94 6.06
CA ASP A 93 1.60 -14.76 7.02
C ASP A 93 1.26 -13.74 8.12
N PHE A 94 0.54 -12.67 7.79
CA PHE A 94 0.17 -11.61 8.71
C PHE A 94 -0.82 -12.08 9.79
N PHE A 95 -1.81 -12.89 9.41
CA PHE A 95 -2.85 -13.38 10.31
C PHE A 95 -2.45 -14.66 11.05
N ASP A 96 -1.79 -15.60 10.38
CA ASP A 96 -1.34 -16.85 10.99
C ASP A 96 -0.37 -16.57 12.15
N GLU A 97 0.50 -15.57 12.00
CA GLU A 97 1.40 -15.12 13.07
C GLU A 97 0.71 -14.25 14.15
N ALA A 98 -0.42 -13.59 13.83
CA ALA A 98 -1.20 -12.85 14.83
C ALA A 98 -1.94 -13.77 15.81
N ALA A 99 -2.24 -15.01 15.40
CA ALA A 99 -2.83 -16.05 16.25
C ALA A 99 -1.84 -16.65 17.26
N GLU A 100 -0.54 -16.43 17.10
CA GLU A 100 0.52 -16.91 18.00
C GLU A 100 1.29 -15.75 18.65
N PRO A 101 0.68 -15.01 19.61
CA PRO A 101 1.23 -13.77 20.18
C PRO A 101 2.56 -13.93 20.95
N ASP A 102 2.98 -15.16 21.23
CA ASP A 102 4.28 -15.48 21.83
C ASP A 102 5.41 -15.59 20.78
N LYS A 103 5.09 -15.85 19.51
CA LYS A 103 6.03 -15.79 18.38
C LYS A 103 6.12 -14.37 17.82
N ARG A 104 6.42 -13.38 18.68
CA ARG A 104 6.60 -11.95 18.33
C ARG A 104 7.79 -11.69 17.40
N ALA A 105 7.80 -12.28 16.21
CA ALA A 105 8.76 -12.02 15.16
C ALA A 105 8.18 -10.93 14.28
N CYS A 106 8.76 -9.73 14.32
CA CYS A 106 8.43 -8.76 13.30
C CYS A 106 9.04 -9.22 11.97
N THR A 107 8.17 -9.50 11.01
CA THR A 107 8.52 -10.06 9.71
C THR A 107 8.65 -8.95 8.67
N ALA A 108 9.33 -9.29 7.58
CA ALA A 108 9.46 -8.40 6.43
C ALA A 108 9.30 -9.19 5.13
N THR A 109 8.67 -8.56 4.14
CA THR A 109 8.57 -9.04 2.77
C THR A 109 9.30 -8.06 1.87
N ILE A 110 10.37 -8.51 1.21
CA ILE A 110 11.07 -7.71 0.20
C ILE A 110 10.51 -8.11 -1.16
N VAL A 111 9.83 -7.16 -1.79
CA VAL A 111 9.26 -7.31 -3.12
C VAL A 111 10.32 -6.93 -4.15
N LEU A 112 10.77 -7.93 -4.92
CA LEU A 112 11.77 -7.81 -5.97
C LEU A 112 11.13 -7.92 -7.35
N GLY A 113 11.80 -7.39 -8.37
CA GLY A 113 11.38 -7.52 -9.76
C GLY A 113 12.02 -6.47 -10.65
N HIS A 114 11.87 -6.65 -11.97
CA HIS A 114 12.40 -5.71 -12.96
C HIS A 114 11.88 -4.27 -12.74
N PRO A 115 12.68 -3.24 -13.06
CA PRO A 115 12.18 -1.86 -13.12
C PRO A 115 10.93 -1.76 -14.01
N GLY A 116 9.98 -0.89 -13.65
CA GLY A 116 8.76 -0.67 -14.44
C GLY A 116 7.68 -1.76 -14.32
N ILE A 117 7.92 -2.86 -13.62
CA ILE A 117 6.95 -3.96 -13.45
C ILE A 117 5.78 -3.61 -12.50
N GLY A 118 5.74 -2.40 -11.94
CA GLY A 118 4.68 -1.95 -11.03
C GLY A 118 4.82 -2.45 -9.59
N LYS A 119 6.03 -2.42 -9.02
CA LYS A 119 6.25 -2.72 -7.57
C LYS A 119 5.66 -1.63 -6.68
N SER A 120 5.85 -0.36 -7.00
CA SER A 120 5.22 0.75 -6.26
C SER A 120 3.69 0.66 -6.33
N LEU A 121 3.16 0.34 -7.51
CA LEU A 121 1.72 0.14 -7.73
C LEU A 121 1.14 -1.01 -6.88
N SER A 122 1.93 -2.06 -6.62
CA SER A 122 1.47 -3.14 -5.74
C SER A 122 1.34 -2.68 -4.28
N LEU A 123 2.14 -1.70 -3.83
CA LEU A 123 1.99 -1.10 -2.50
C LEU A 123 0.71 -0.27 -2.39
N PHE A 124 0.33 0.49 -3.42
CA PHE A 124 -0.95 1.21 -3.42
C PHE A 124 -2.13 0.23 -3.34
N TYR A 125 -2.08 -0.86 -4.11
CA TYR A 125 -3.07 -1.92 -3.98
C TYR A 125 -3.13 -2.47 -2.54
N LEU A 126 -1.97 -2.71 -1.90
CA LEU A 126 -1.90 -3.17 -0.51
C LEU A 126 -2.51 -2.16 0.48
N MET A 127 -2.31 -0.85 0.29
CA MET A 127 -2.98 0.18 1.11
C MET A 127 -4.49 0.06 1.01
N VAL A 128 -5.00 -0.07 -0.22
CA VAL A 128 -6.43 -0.13 -0.48
C VAL A 128 -7.08 -1.37 0.13
N VAL A 129 -6.50 -2.56 -0.06
CA VAL A 129 -7.05 -3.79 0.54
C VAL A 129 -6.84 -3.87 2.05
N ALA A 130 -5.80 -3.23 2.60
CA ALA A 130 -5.63 -3.10 4.04
C ALA A 130 -6.72 -2.22 4.66
N ALA A 131 -7.03 -1.07 4.03
CA ALA A 131 -8.12 -0.20 4.45
C ALA A 131 -9.48 -0.93 4.43
N GLU A 132 -9.77 -1.69 3.36
CA GLU A 132 -10.99 -2.51 3.26
C GLU A 132 -11.10 -3.56 4.37
N ALA A 133 -9.98 -4.20 4.71
CA ALA A 133 -9.88 -5.15 5.81
C ALA A 133 -9.81 -4.47 7.19
N ARG A 134 -9.87 -3.13 7.25
CA ARG A 134 -9.72 -2.30 8.47
C ARG A 134 -8.43 -2.61 9.23
N LEU A 135 -7.36 -2.91 8.50
CA LEU A 135 -6.04 -3.14 9.07
C LEU A 135 -5.27 -1.82 9.16
N PRO A 136 -4.59 -1.55 10.29
CA PRO A 136 -3.72 -0.38 10.36
C PRO A 136 -2.56 -0.52 9.39
N PHE A 137 -2.26 0.57 8.69
CA PHE A 137 -1.09 0.62 7.83
C PHE A 137 -0.35 1.95 7.86
N VAL A 138 0.91 1.90 7.50
CA VAL A 138 1.78 3.05 7.26
C VAL A 138 2.32 2.91 5.84
N PHE A 139 2.20 3.94 5.02
CA PHE A 139 2.83 4.02 3.71
C PHE A 139 3.86 5.14 3.69
N TYR A 140 5.06 4.83 3.21
CA TYR A 140 6.14 5.80 3.07
C TYR A 140 6.92 5.54 1.79
N ARG A 141 7.16 6.61 1.02
CA ARG A 141 8.00 6.62 -0.18
C ARG A 141 9.28 7.39 0.10
N THR A 142 10.42 6.78 -0.18
CA THR A 142 11.72 7.46 0.01
C THR A 142 11.78 8.72 -0.84
N GLY A 143 12.20 9.83 -0.22
CA GLY A 143 12.26 11.15 -0.86
C GLY A 143 11.04 12.04 -0.58
N PHE A 144 9.98 11.49 0.02
CA PHE A 144 8.81 12.27 0.43
C PHE A 144 8.97 12.76 1.87
N SER A 145 8.50 13.99 2.13
CA SER A 145 8.57 14.62 3.45
C SER A 145 7.59 14.02 4.46
N ASN A 146 6.53 13.38 3.98
CA ASN A 146 5.46 12.83 4.80
C ASN A 146 5.26 11.34 4.53
N ALA A 147 4.72 10.66 5.54
CA ALA A 147 4.19 9.31 5.47
C ALA A 147 2.70 9.33 5.74
N TYR A 148 1.98 8.45 5.03
CA TYR A 148 0.56 8.23 5.25
C TYR A 148 0.35 7.16 6.33
N VAL A 149 -0.54 7.40 7.27
CA VAL A 149 -0.79 6.52 8.41
C VAL A 149 -2.30 6.36 8.57
N CYS A 150 -2.78 5.13 8.45
CA CYS A 150 -4.19 4.78 8.56
C CYS A 150 -4.41 3.95 9.82
N LEU A 151 -5.22 4.45 10.75
CA LEU A 151 -5.47 3.87 12.07
C LEU A 151 -6.94 4.02 12.45
N ASP A 152 -7.41 3.27 13.46
CA ASP A 152 -8.78 3.37 13.99
C ASP A 152 -9.13 4.78 14.52
N ALA A 153 -8.11 5.56 14.89
CA ALA A 153 -8.24 6.96 15.27
C ALA A 153 -8.40 7.93 14.06
N GLY A 154 -8.24 7.43 12.84
CA GLY A 154 -8.31 8.18 11.58
C GLY A 154 -7.07 7.99 10.71
N ASP A 155 -7.05 8.75 9.62
CA ASP A 155 -5.94 8.82 8.68
C ASP A 155 -5.13 10.11 8.88
N PHE A 156 -3.82 9.98 8.70
CA PHE A 156 -2.87 11.02 9.03
C PHE A 156 -1.78 11.11 7.97
N SER A 157 -1.48 12.33 7.53
CA SER A 157 -0.20 12.63 6.89
C SER A 157 0.73 13.18 7.95
N ILE A 158 1.81 12.46 8.25
CA ILE A 158 2.78 12.90 9.25
C ILE A 158 4.16 13.06 8.65
N PRO A 159 4.97 14.02 9.13
CA PRO A 159 6.35 14.13 8.71
C PRO A 159 7.10 12.81 8.91
N ALA A 160 7.89 12.40 7.91
CA ALA A 160 8.58 11.11 7.89
C ALA A 160 9.49 10.94 9.11
N GLU A 161 10.10 12.04 9.58
CA GLU A 161 10.91 12.05 10.79
C GLU A 161 10.10 11.81 12.06
N ARG A 162 8.77 11.88 12.06
CA ARG A 162 7.96 11.57 13.25
C ARG A 162 7.53 10.10 13.34
N LEU A 163 7.74 9.31 12.30
CA LEU A 163 7.39 7.88 12.27
C LEU A 163 8.00 7.09 13.44
N TYR A 164 9.19 7.45 13.90
CA TYR A 164 9.86 6.74 15.00
C TYR A 164 9.17 6.85 16.36
N TYR A 165 8.23 7.79 16.50
CA TYR A 165 7.43 7.95 17.70
C TYR A 165 6.13 7.13 17.68
N LEU A 166 5.81 6.50 16.55
CA LEU A 166 4.65 5.62 16.46
C LEU A 166 4.96 4.28 17.09
N GLN A 167 4.28 3.99 18.19
CA GLN A 167 4.32 2.71 18.87
C GLN A 167 3.00 2.00 18.60
N HIS A 168 3.06 1.00 17.73
CA HIS A 168 1.91 0.19 17.34
C HIS A 168 1.56 -0.83 18.43
N THR A 169 0.32 -0.78 18.91
CA THR A 169 -0.24 -1.72 19.88
C THR A 169 -0.98 -2.87 19.19
N ALA A 170 -1.47 -2.64 17.96
CA ALA A 170 -1.97 -3.68 17.06
C ALA A 170 -0.92 -4.03 16.00
N ARG A 171 -1.12 -5.17 15.33
CA ARG A 171 -0.29 -5.56 14.19
C ARG A 171 -0.55 -4.59 13.03
N THR A 172 0.49 -3.91 12.56
CA THR A 172 0.41 -2.85 11.54
C THR A 172 1.23 -3.21 10.31
N LEU A 173 0.65 -3.02 9.14
CA LEU A 173 1.34 -3.18 7.86
C LEU A 173 2.18 -1.92 7.56
N VAL A 174 3.46 -2.08 7.27
CA VAL A 174 4.35 -0.96 6.94
C VAL A 174 4.79 -1.13 5.49
N LEU A 175 4.31 -0.27 4.61
CA LEU A 175 4.54 -0.30 3.17
C LEU A 175 5.61 0.75 2.81
N LEU A 176 6.71 0.29 2.23
CA LEU A 176 7.89 1.10 1.96
C LEU A 176 8.21 1.07 0.46
N ASP A 177 8.19 2.22 -0.20
CA ASP A 177 8.60 2.36 -1.59
C ASP A 177 10.02 2.95 -1.73
N SER A 178 10.91 2.18 -2.36
CA SER A 178 12.35 2.47 -2.52
C SER A 178 13.14 2.49 -1.21
N SER A 179 14.43 2.12 -1.28
CA SER A 179 15.31 2.04 -0.10
C SER A 179 16.78 2.28 -0.46
N ALA A 180 17.20 3.55 -0.45
CA ALA A 180 18.63 3.86 -0.31
C ALA A 180 18.88 4.61 1.01
N ASP A 181 17.95 5.47 1.44
CA ASP A 181 18.04 6.29 2.66
C ASP A 181 17.10 5.84 3.78
N LEU A 182 16.91 4.53 3.95
CA LEU A 182 16.32 3.99 5.19
C LEU A 182 17.29 4.04 6.39
N GLU A 183 18.29 4.93 6.33
CA GLU A 183 18.98 5.50 7.49
C GLU A 183 18.05 6.39 8.36
N LEU A 184 16.77 6.52 7.99
CA LEU A 184 15.64 6.82 8.89
C LEU A 184 15.48 5.72 9.96
N ARG A 185 16.52 5.64 10.79
CA ARG A 185 16.70 5.04 12.11
C ARG A 185 16.24 3.59 12.19
N GLU A 186 17.23 2.70 12.24
CA GLU A 186 17.13 1.31 12.74
C GLU A 186 16.18 1.19 13.96
N TYR A 187 16.08 2.23 14.79
CA TYR A 187 15.22 2.32 15.96
C TYR A 187 13.70 2.28 15.71
N THR A 188 13.18 2.88 14.63
CA THR A 188 11.74 2.93 14.34
C THR A 188 11.19 1.52 14.15
N TRP A 189 11.93 0.73 13.38
CA TRP A 189 11.53 -0.62 13.00
C TRP A 189 11.98 -1.64 14.04
N ARG A 190 13.13 -1.47 14.68
CA ARG A 190 13.61 -2.45 15.68
C ARG A 190 12.75 -2.52 16.94
N ARG A 191 11.99 -1.46 17.27
CA ARG A 191 11.12 -1.41 18.47
C ARG A 191 9.69 -1.84 18.22
N SER A 192 9.20 -1.79 16.99
CA SER A 192 7.83 -2.18 16.70
C SER A 192 7.72 -3.70 16.50
N ARG A 193 7.42 -4.41 17.59
CA ARG A 193 7.19 -5.87 17.57
C ARG A 193 5.91 -6.26 16.85
N ASN A 194 5.00 -5.32 16.65
CA ASN A 194 3.69 -5.52 16.05
C ASN A 194 3.67 -4.97 14.61
N THR A 195 4.73 -5.15 13.83
CA THR A 195 4.70 -4.70 12.43
C THR A 195 5.19 -5.75 11.45
N HIS A 196 4.53 -5.78 10.29
CA HIS A 196 4.98 -6.48 9.10
C HIS A 196 5.43 -5.44 8.08
N ALA A 197 6.70 -5.46 7.67
CA ALA A 197 7.22 -4.49 6.70
C ALA A 197 7.21 -5.08 5.29
N VAL A 198 6.62 -4.39 4.32
CA VAL A 198 6.67 -4.74 2.90
C VAL A 198 7.48 -3.67 2.19
N LEU A 199 8.59 -4.07 1.58
CA LEU A 199 9.50 -3.17 0.89
C LEU A 199 9.49 -3.45 -0.60
N ALA A 200 9.05 -2.50 -1.42
CA ALA A 200 9.28 -2.51 -2.85
C ALA A 200 10.71 -2.04 -3.14
N SER A 201 11.60 -2.96 -3.53
CA SER A 201 13.00 -2.64 -3.81
C SER A 201 13.40 -3.06 -5.22
N SER A 202 14.38 -2.35 -5.79
CA SER A 202 15.04 -2.85 -6.99
C SER A 202 16.04 -3.96 -6.62
N PRO A 203 16.46 -4.81 -7.58
CA PRO A 203 17.33 -5.96 -7.30
C PRO A 203 18.74 -5.64 -6.75
N ALA A 204 19.08 -4.36 -6.54
CA ALA A 204 20.37 -3.97 -6.01
C ALA A 204 20.44 -4.29 -4.50
N ASN A 205 21.19 -5.33 -4.13
CA ASN A 205 21.34 -5.86 -2.76
C ASN A 205 21.67 -4.81 -1.68
N GLN A 206 22.33 -3.71 -2.05
CA GLN A 206 22.66 -2.63 -1.11
C GLN A 206 21.42 -1.90 -0.58
N ARG A 207 20.28 -2.00 -1.27
CA ARG A 207 19.07 -1.24 -0.95
C ARG A 207 18.28 -1.79 0.23
N HIS A 208 18.31 -3.10 0.47
CA HIS A 208 17.44 -3.75 1.47
C HIS A 208 18.21 -4.48 2.58
N GLY A 209 19.54 -4.33 2.63
CA GLY A 209 20.43 -5.07 3.54
C GLY A 209 20.07 -4.95 5.02
N ALA A 210 19.65 -3.77 5.49
CA ALA A 210 19.22 -3.59 6.88
C ALA A 210 17.93 -4.36 7.19
N LEU A 211 16.89 -4.23 6.35
CA LEU A 211 15.61 -4.91 6.58
C LEU A 211 15.76 -6.43 6.49
N ALA A 212 16.52 -6.92 5.51
CA ALA A 212 16.86 -8.32 5.35
C ALA A 212 17.56 -8.90 6.58
N LYS A 213 18.54 -8.17 7.12
CA LYS A 213 19.35 -8.59 8.28
C LYS A 213 18.56 -8.59 9.60
N TYR A 214 17.63 -7.65 9.79
CA TYR A 214 17.01 -7.45 11.10
C TYR A 214 15.67 -8.16 11.31
N ARG A 215 14.98 -8.62 10.25
CA ARG A 215 13.59 -9.06 10.35
C ARG A 215 13.26 -10.42 9.73
N LYS A 216 14.27 -11.28 9.49
CA LYS A 216 14.09 -12.56 8.77
C LYS A 216 13.28 -12.35 7.48
N ALA A 217 13.73 -11.43 6.65
CA ALA A 217 12.92 -11.02 5.50
C ALA A 217 12.70 -12.18 4.54
N ASN A 218 11.45 -12.38 4.15
CA ASN A 218 11.06 -13.22 3.04
C ASN A 218 11.15 -12.42 1.74
N TYR A 219 11.56 -13.07 0.67
CA TYR A 219 11.64 -12.45 -0.64
C TYR A 219 10.45 -12.87 -1.48
N TYR A 220 9.77 -11.89 -2.07
CA TYR A 220 8.71 -12.09 -3.04
C TYR A 220 9.16 -11.52 -4.38
N THR A 221 9.40 -12.38 -5.36
CA THR A 221 9.75 -11.94 -6.72
C THR A 221 8.48 -11.78 -7.53
N MET A 222 8.19 -10.56 -7.98
CA MET A 222 7.06 -10.29 -8.85
C MET A 222 7.33 -10.78 -10.28
N ASP A 223 6.36 -11.51 -10.81
CA ASP A 223 6.37 -11.95 -12.21
C ASP A 223 6.24 -10.78 -13.19
N VAL A 224 6.87 -10.96 -14.36
CA VAL A 224 6.71 -10.06 -15.52
C VAL A 224 5.24 -9.94 -15.90
N VAL A 225 4.86 -8.76 -16.38
CA VAL A 225 3.47 -8.50 -16.77
C VAL A 225 3.08 -9.47 -17.89
N PRO A 226 2.10 -10.37 -17.66
CA PRO A 226 1.62 -11.25 -18.71
C PRO A 226 1.08 -10.43 -19.89
N LEU A 227 1.24 -10.94 -21.11
CA LEU A 227 0.84 -10.22 -22.33
C LEU A 227 -0.61 -9.71 -22.29
N HIS A 228 -1.52 -10.47 -21.68
CA HIS A 228 -2.93 -10.12 -21.59
C HIS A 228 -3.18 -8.95 -20.62
N GLU A 229 -2.49 -8.89 -19.47
CA GLU A 229 -2.52 -7.74 -18.55
C GLU A 229 -1.85 -6.53 -19.20
N PHE A 230 -0.73 -6.72 -19.89
CA PHE A 230 -0.04 -5.65 -20.61
C PHE A 230 -0.94 -5.01 -21.66
N ARG A 231 -1.63 -5.82 -22.47
CA ARG A 231 -2.62 -5.34 -23.44
C ARG A 231 -3.75 -4.57 -22.76
N ALA A 232 -4.27 -5.07 -21.65
CA ALA A 232 -5.28 -4.37 -20.87
C ALA A 232 -4.79 -3.00 -20.38
N MET A 233 -3.56 -2.91 -19.85
CA MET A 233 -2.94 -1.64 -19.44
C MET A 233 -2.85 -0.64 -20.60
N MET A 234 -2.42 -1.10 -21.79
CA MET A 234 -2.31 -0.26 -22.98
C MET A 234 -3.67 0.20 -23.52
N CYS A 235 -4.69 -0.65 -23.45
CA CYS A 235 -6.05 -0.30 -23.85
C CYS A 235 -6.65 0.74 -22.92
N VAL A 236 -6.51 0.57 -21.60
CA VAL A 236 -7.08 1.49 -20.60
C VAL A 236 -6.48 2.89 -20.73
N HIS A 237 -5.17 2.98 -20.96
CA HIS A 237 -4.52 4.27 -21.23
C HIS A 237 -5.08 4.96 -22.49
N ARG A 238 -5.62 4.21 -23.47
CA ARG A 238 -6.29 4.78 -24.65
C ARG A 238 -7.74 5.16 -24.40
N PHE A 239 -8.49 4.34 -23.65
CA PHE A 239 -9.93 4.57 -23.41
C PHE A 239 -10.19 5.63 -22.34
N VAL A 240 -9.41 5.66 -21.25
CA VAL A 240 -9.52 6.70 -20.23
C VAL A 240 -9.15 8.07 -20.80
N CYS A 241 -8.15 8.17 -21.68
CA CYS A 241 -7.88 9.41 -22.39
C CYS A 241 -8.98 9.82 -23.40
N ALA A 242 -9.84 8.90 -23.83
CA ALA A 242 -10.90 9.17 -24.81
C ALA A 242 -12.26 9.47 -24.17
N GLU A 243 -12.60 8.80 -23.06
CA GLU A 243 -13.86 9.04 -22.34
C GLU A 243 -13.84 10.30 -21.48
N TRP A 244 -12.67 10.73 -20.97
CA TRP A 244 -12.58 12.02 -20.25
C TRP A 244 -12.70 13.24 -21.17
N VAL A 245 -12.68 13.07 -22.49
CA VAL A 245 -13.03 14.12 -23.47
C VAL A 245 -14.55 14.22 -23.68
N LEU A 246 -15.33 13.25 -23.19
CA LEU A 246 -16.78 13.15 -23.45
C LEU A 246 -17.66 13.29 -22.20
N VAL A 247 -17.08 13.58 -21.03
CA VAL A 247 -17.84 13.79 -19.79
C VAL A 247 -17.88 15.28 -19.35
N ASP A 248 -17.23 16.17 -20.10
CA ASP A 248 -17.34 17.64 -19.94
C ASP A 248 -18.28 18.28 -20.99
N GLU A 249 -19.51 17.75 -21.12
CA GLU A 249 -20.64 18.48 -21.74
C GLU A 249 -21.90 18.44 -20.85
#